data_AF-A0A7S3ZI64-F1
#
_entry.id   AF-A0A7S3ZI64-F1
#
_cell.length_a   1.000
_cell.length_b   1.000
_cell.length_c   1.000
_cell.angle_alpha   90.00
_cell.angle_beta   90.00
_cell.angle_gamma   90.00
#
_symmetry.space_group_name_H-M   'P 1'
#
loop_
_entity.id
_entity.type
_entity.pdbx_description
1 polymer ?
#
loop_
_entity_poly.entity_id
_entity_poly.type
_entity_poly.pdbx_seq_one_letter_code
_entity_poly.pdbx_strand_id
1 'polypeptide(L)'
;GPHTYPSIAFQEYSEEYTHKVYTVGVAGFPGGPDWYINIVDNVRNHGPGGQGPPEANPCFGKVIEGFETIEAIKKAPHEPTGFNGIFDPIIISKASITVV
;
A
#
# COMPACT_ATOMS: atom_id res chain seq x y z
N GLY A 1 2.06 16.39 16.58
CA GLY A 1 2.34 15.84 17.92
C GLY A 1 3.22 14.61 17.75
N PRO A 2 4.15 14.32 18.67
CA PRO A 2 5.16 13.30 18.44
C PRO A 2 4.57 11.88 18.49
N HIS A 3 4.67 11.17 17.37
CA HIS A 3 4.81 9.71 17.24
C HIS A 3 3.98 8.80 18.17
N THR A 4 2.64 8.90 18.16
CA THR A 4 1.78 7.92 18.86
C THR A 4 1.36 6.73 18.00
N TYR A 5 1.72 6.71 16.71
CA TYR A 5 1.39 5.61 15.80
C TYR A 5 2.63 4.74 15.55
N PRO A 6 2.50 3.40 15.61
CA PRO A 6 3.60 2.50 15.36
C PRO A 6 4.10 2.65 13.92
N SER A 7 5.40 2.85 13.74
CA SER A 7 6.06 2.87 12.44
C SER A 7 6.99 1.68 12.27
N ILE A 8 7.36 1.37 11.03
CA ILE A 8 8.46 0.46 10.75
C ILE A 8 9.79 1.05 11.24
N ALA A 9 10.75 0.17 11.58
CA ALA A 9 12.05 0.59 12.09
C ALA A 9 12.96 1.21 11.01
N PHE A 10 12.85 0.73 9.77
CA PHE A 10 13.70 1.14 8.63
C PHE A 10 12.88 1.19 7.34
N GLN A 11 13.24 2.08 6.41
CA GLN A 11 12.66 2.14 5.06
C GLN A 11 13.42 1.20 4.12
N GLU A 12 13.19 -0.11 4.25
CA GLU A 12 13.95 -1.16 3.55
C GLU A 12 13.55 -1.32 2.06
N TYR A 13 13.90 -0.35 1.22
CA TYR A 13 13.67 -0.47 -0.22
C TYR A 13 14.51 -1.60 -0.85
N SER A 14 13.90 -2.34 -1.79
CA SER A 14 14.56 -3.37 -2.60
C SER A 14 14.18 -3.25 -4.07
N GLU A 15 15.16 -3.35 -4.97
CA GLU A 15 14.92 -3.42 -6.42
C GLU A 15 14.24 -4.72 -6.87
N GLU A 16 14.24 -5.75 -6.02
CA GLU A 16 13.51 -7.00 -6.28
C GLU A 16 12.01 -6.87 -5.97
N TYR A 17 11.64 -5.92 -5.10
CA TYR A 17 10.28 -5.67 -4.65
C TYR A 17 9.89 -4.21 -4.91
N THR A 18 9.81 -3.86 -6.19
CA THR A 18 9.42 -2.51 -6.61
C THR A 18 7.90 -2.32 -6.61
N HIS A 19 7.45 -1.06 -6.68
CA HIS A 19 6.03 -0.66 -6.68
C HIS A 19 5.28 -0.99 -7.99
N LYS A 20 5.44 -2.20 -8.51
CA LYS A 20 4.68 -2.73 -9.65
C LYS A 20 3.26 -3.08 -9.23
N VAL A 21 2.40 -3.28 -10.22
CA VAL A 21 1.02 -3.72 -10.00
C VAL A 21 1.00 -4.97 -9.11
N TYR A 22 0.12 -4.95 -8.10
CA TYR A 22 -0.12 -5.97 -7.07
C TYR A 22 0.98 -6.18 -6.03
N THR A 23 2.02 -5.34 -5.97
CA THR A 23 2.89 -5.32 -4.79
C THR A 23 2.25 -4.56 -3.64
N VAL A 24 2.60 -4.95 -2.41
CA VAL A 24 2.05 -4.41 -1.17
C VAL A 24 3.11 -3.53 -0.51
N GLY A 25 2.79 -2.26 -0.27
CA GLY A 25 3.70 -1.25 0.29
C GLY A 25 3.22 -0.70 1.63
N VAL A 26 4.14 -0.08 2.37
CA VAL A 26 3.85 0.61 3.64
C VAL A 26 3.50 2.08 3.36
N ALA A 27 2.40 2.56 3.94
CA ALA A 27 1.94 3.94 3.76
C ALA A 27 2.63 4.92 4.72
N GLY A 28 2.84 6.16 4.27
CA GLY A 28 3.39 7.26 5.08
C GLY A 28 4.91 7.35 5.12
N PHE A 29 5.44 8.35 5.83
CA PHE A 29 6.87 8.53 6.07
C PHE A 29 7.14 9.26 7.42
N PRO A 30 7.85 8.64 8.39
CA PRO A 30 8.20 7.22 8.44
C PRO A 30 6.94 6.36 8.44
N GLY A 31 6.91 5.33 7.59
CA GLY A 31 5.69 4.58 7.27
C GLY A 31 5.18 3.62 8.36
N GLY A 32 3.90 3.25 8.25
CA GLY A 32 3.21 2.29 9.12
C GLY A 32 2.24 2.95 10.11
N PRO A 33 1.27 2.18 10.67
CA PRO A 33 1.01 0.76 10.42
C PRO A 33 0.19 0.49 9.15
N ASP A 34 -0.28 1.55 8.49
CA ASP A 34 -1.12 1.45 7.31
C ASP A 34 -0.32 0.94 6.10
N TRP A 35 -1.00 0.24 5.20
CA TRP A 35 -0.42 -0.36 4.00
C TRP A 35 -1.37 -0.22 2.81
N TYR A 36 -0.83 -0.41 1.60
CA TYR A 36 -1.59 -0.34 0.36
C TYR A 36 -1.19 -1.44 -0.62
N ILE A 37 -2.06 -1.70 -1.59
CA ILE A 37 -1.77 -2.54 -2.76
C ILE A 37 -1.64 -1.61 -3.97
N ASN A 38 -0.54 -1.72 -4.71
CA ASN A 38 -0.38 -1.00 -5.97
C ASN A 38 -1.38 -1.56 -7.00
N ILE A 39 -2.33 -0.75 -7.47
CA ILE A 39 -3.26 -1.12 -8.55
C ILE A 39 -2.81 -0.64 -9.94
N VAL A 40 -1.68 0.08 -9.99
CA VAL A 40 -1.00 0.58 -11.19
C VAL A 40 0.52 0.50 -10.98
N ASP A 41 1.32 0.65 -12.05
CA ASP A 41 2.77 0.73 -11.94
C ASP A 41 3.18 2.08 -11.32
N ASN A 42 3.61 2.03 -10.06
CA ASN A 42 3.97 3.18 -9.24
C ASN A 42 5.49 3.28 -8.99
N VAL A 43 6.33 2.55 -9.73
CA VAL A 43 7.78 2.53 -9.50
C VAL A 43 8.40 3.91 -9.53
N ARG A 44 7.98 4.76 -10.48
CA ARG A 44 8.48 6.14 -10.57
C ARG A 44 8.04 7.01 -9.39
N ASN A 45 6.85 6.79 -8.86
CA ASN A 45 6.29 7.67 -7.83
C ASN A 45 6.74 7.26 -6.43
N HIS A 46 6.91 5.97 -6.15
CA HIS A 46 7.26 5.49 -4.80
C HIS A 46 8.64 4.82 -4.71
N GLY A 47 9.34 4.64 -5.84
CA GLY A 47 10.73 4.19 -5.88
C GLY A 47 11.74 5.32 -5.61
N PRO A 48 13.05 5.01 -5.71
CA PRO A 48 14.13 5.96 -5.44
C PRO A 48 14.04 7.21 -6.30
N GLY A 49 14.13 8.37 -5.67
CA GLY A 49 13.98 9.67 -6.34
C GLY A 49 12.55 10.00 -6.80
N GLY A 50 11.56 9.25 -6.29
CA GLY A 50 10.14 9.45 -6.58
C GLY A 50 9.51 10.65 -5.86
N GLN A 51 8.18 10.62 -5.74
CA GLN A 51 7.41 11.66 -5.08
C GLN A 51 7.51 11.53 -3.56
N GLY A 52 7.99 12.58 -2.91
CA GLY A 52 7.92 12.74 -1.45
C GLY A 52 9.29 12.57 -0.76
N PRO A 53 9.41 11.65 0.20
CA PRO A 53 10.59 11.55 1.07
C PRO A 53 11.89 11.24 0.33
N PRO A 54 13.04 11.51 0.96
CA PRO A 54 14.36 11.23 0.35
C PRO A 54 14.62 9.73 0.14
N GLU A 55 13.98 8.86 0.93
CA GLU A 55 14.08 7.41 0.84
C GLU A 55 12.80 6.82 0.24
N ALA A 56 12.95 5.78 -0.57
CA ALA A 56 11.81 5.07 -1.15
C ALA A 56 11.12 4.19 -0.12
N ASN A 57 9.79 4.07 -0.22
CA ASN A 57 9.01 3.24 0.70
C ASN A 57 9.24 1.74 0.40
N PRO A 58 9.19 0.85 1.39
CA PRO A 58 9.33 -0.57 1.15
C PRO A 58 8.04 -1.18 0.59
N CYS A 59 8.19 -2.13 -0.34
CA CYS A 59 7.20 -3.17 -0.57
C CYS A 59 7.60 -4.44 0.19
N PHE A 60 6.67 -5.04 0.92
CA PHE A 60 6.92 -6.20 1.79
C PHE A 60 6.21 -7.47 1.31
N GLY A 61 5.49 -7.41 0.19
CA GLY A 61 4.77 -8.55 -0.33
C GLY A 61 4.18 -8.31 -1.71
N LYS A 62 3.52 -9.34 -2.22
CA LYS A 62 2.79 -9.32 -3.48
C LYS A 62 1.54 -10.17 -3.35
N VAL A 63 0.44 -9.70 -3.93
CA VAL A 63 -0.79 -10.48 -4.05
C VAL A 63 -0.56 -11.62 -5.03
N ILE A 64 -0.87 -12.85 -4.59
CA ILE A 64 -0.74 -14.07 -5.41
C ILE A 64 -2.10 -14.68 -5.81
N GLU A 65 -3.18 -14.30 -5.12
CA GLU A 65 -4.55 -14.77 -5.36
C GLU A 65 -5.58 -13.69 -4.97
N GLY A 66 -6.83 -13.80 -5.45
CA GLY A 66 -7.90 -12.86 -5.15
C GLY A 66 -7.90 -11.57 -5.97
N PHE A 67 -7.29 -11.57 -7.15
CA PHE A 67 -7.18 -10.38 -8.02
C PHE A 67 -8.54 -9.78 -8.41
N GLU A 68 -9.55 -10.62 -8.62
CA GLU A 68 -10.92 -10.20 -8.89
C GLU A 68 -11.55 -9.42 -7.73
N THR A 69 -11.17 -9.74 -6.49
CA THR A 69 -11.62 -9.00 -5.31
C THR A 69 -11.02 -7.59 -5.30
N ILE A 70 -9.74 -7.44 -5.66
CA ILE A 70 -9.09 -6.13 -5.77
C ILE A 70 -9.74 -5.29 -6.87
N GLU A 71 -10.03 -5.89 -8.03
CA GLU A 71 -10.71 -5.20 -9.12
C GLU A 71 -12.16 -4.82 -8.77
N ALA A 72 -12.84 -5.60 -7.93
CA ALA A 72 -14.15 -5.24 -7.40
C ALA A 72 -14.07 -4.05 -6.43
N ILE A 73 -13.11 -4.06 -5.49
CA ILE A 73 -12.86 -2.97 -4.55
C ILE A 73 -12.58 -1.66 -5.30
N LYS A 74 -11.73 -1.71 -6.32
CA LYS A 74 -11.40 -0.56 -7.18
C LYS A 74 -12.61 0.06 -7.89
N LYS A 75 -13.66 -0.74 -8.16
CA LYS A 75 -14.90 -0.31 -8.82
C LYS A 75 -16.01 0.05 -7.84
N ALA A 76 -15.77 -0.08 -6.53
CA ALA A 76 -16.75 0.28 -5.53
C ALA A 76 -17.16 1.76 -5.66
N PRO A 77 -18.35 2.16 -5.19
CA PRO A 77 -18.74 3.56 -5.19
C PRO A 77 -17.71 4.42 -4.45
N HIS A 78 -17.35 5.56 -5.03
CA HIS A 78 -16.44 6.52 -4.42
C HIS A 78 -17.21 7.77 -3.99
N GLU A 79 -16.72 8.44 -2.97
CA GLU A 79 -17.25 9.75 -2.59
C GLU A 79 -17.12 10.74 -3.75
N PRO A 80 -18.12 11.59 -4.00
CA PRO A 80 -18.06 12.62 -5.04
C PRO A 80 -17.15 13.81 -4.63
N THR A 81 -16.16 13.57 -3.78
CA THR A 81 -15.22 14.56 -3.26
C THR A 81 -13.90 14.49 -4.03
N GLY A 82 -13.08 15.55 -3.93
CA GLY A 82 -11.74 15.55 -4.54
C GLY A 82 -10.77 14.52 -3.94
N PHE A 83 -11.09 13.95 -2.78
CA PHE A 83 -10.32 12.87 -2.17
C PHE A 83 -10.54 11.53 -2.88
N ASN A 84 -11.72 11.34 -3.49
CA ASN A 84 -12.12 10.11 -4.18
C ASN A 84 -11.79 8.85 -3.36
N GLY A 85 -12.22 8.85 -2.09
CA GLY A 85 -12.17 7.66 -1.24
C GLY A 85 -13.34 6.72 -1.54
N ILE A 86 -13.21 5.44 -1.18
CA ILE A 86 -14.34 4.49 -1.26
C ILE A 86 -15.44 4.97 -0.32
N PHE A 87 -16.68 5.04 -0.80
CA PHE A 87 -17.83 5.59 -0.08
C PHE A 87 -18.17 4.79 1.17
N ASP A 88 -18.29 3.47 1.03
CA ASP A 88 -18.47 2.55 2.15
C ASP A 88 -17.15 1.85 2.49
N PRO A 89 -16.80 1.72 3.78
CA PRO A 89 -15.54 1.10 4.16
C PRO A 89 -15.50 -0.39 3.76
N ILE A 90 -14.38 -0.80 3.16
CA ILE A 90 -14.09 -2.22 2.95
C ILE A 90 -13.46 -2.78 4.23
N ILE A 91 -14.14 -3.76 4.83
CA ILE A 91 -13.72 -4.33 6.12
C ILE A 91 -12.94 -5.63 5.91
N ILE A 92 -11.68 -5.63 6.32
CA ILE A 92 -10.89 -6.86 6.49
C ILE A 92 -11.35 -7.53 7.79
N SER A 93 -12.26 -8.50 7.67
CA SER A 93 -12.87 -9.17 8.83
C SER A 93 -11.94 -10.16 9.54
N LYS A 94 -10.92 -10.67 8.83
CA LYS A 94 -9.93 -11.60 9.35
C LYS A 94 -8.62 -11.50 8.55
N ALA A 95 -7.50 -11.61 9.24
CA ALA A 95 -6.18 -11.86 8.66
C ALA A 95 -5.60 -13.12 9.32
N SER A 96 -4.91 -13.96 8.53
CA SER A 96 -4.26 -15.17 9.01
C SER A 96 -2.91 -15.37 8.34
N ILE A 97 -1.98 -15.95 9.09
CA ILE A 97 -0.69 -16.38 8.58
C ILE A 97 -0.79 -17.86 8.24
N THR A 98 -0.57 -18.20 6.98
CA THR A 98 -0.47 -19.59 6.51
C THR A 98 0.94 -19.78 5.98
N VAL A 99 1.67 -20.76 6.53
CA VAL A 99 2.97 -21.15 6.01
C VAL A 99 2.73 -22.31 5.05
N VAL A 100 3.11 -22.12 3.79
CA VAL A 100 2.99 -23.11 2.70
C VAL A 100 4.27 -23.89 2.50
#